data_AF-A0A257MUL9-F1
#
_entry.id   AF-A0A257MUL9-F1
#
_cell.length_a   1.000
_cell.length_b   1.000
_cell.length_c   1.000
_cell.angle_alpha   90.00
_cell.angle_beta   90.00
_cell.angle_gamma   90.00
#
_symmetry.space_group_name_H-M   'P 1'
#
loop_
_entity.id
_entity.type
_entity.pdbx_description
1 polymer ?
#
loop_
_entity_poly.entity_id
_entity_poly.type
_entity_poly.pdbx_seq_one_letter_code
_entity_poly.pdbx_strand_id
1 'polypeptide(L)'
;MISRLLAVESHDEPTEVVIHVNMLKEGWDVTNLYTIVPLRAANERTLIEQSIGRGLRLPYGKRTGVSAVDRLNIVAHDRFQEIIDEANNPNNPLRLQQVILDAPSNQDKTESVAVESTLNTLISGKPYPTSDDKPPVFTGIAEQAVAACAMAELNKLQHSPKIVATSQALLNASIQTAVVLAVTEQLSSGQQSLLANETAINIADIVAKTTALMVNHTIDIPRVIVVPKGTVSYGYKPFTLDLSALHLQPSERGIVIQSLQTNEQQLIAAANNSSDVKPENSIVHALSDYDDISYDDHAELIYDLASQAVAHLRSYLKEDEALNVLSNNRQLLAKNIHAQMAEHFWEQADSYEVEVRSGFTPLKSCAYTVAAGQTPFSYRDTVTEKNKIKQMLFDGFSKCLYPLQKFDSDTERRFAVILERDAQKWFKPAKGQFQIYYKDGVNHPEYIPDFVAETEHCVLMVETKSQAEMTDTNVQAKADAAIKWCENASDYLLNNNGKAWKYLLIPHDEIKENFQLSDYVRRFERSVYNN
;
A
#
# COMPACT_ATOMS: atom_id res chain seq x y z
N MET A 1 15.39 36.75 16.52
CA MET A 1 14.09 36.18 16.09
C MET A 1 12.94 36.69 16.96
N ILE A 2 13.02 36.56 18.29
CA ILE A 2 12.01 37.07 19.24
C ILE A 2 11.83 38.60 19.16
N SER A 3 12.92 39.35 18.97
CA SER A 3 12.89 40.82 18.89
C SER A 3 12.10 41.36 17.70
N ARG A 4 12.08 40.64 16.56
CA ARG A 4 11.25 40.99 15.39
C ARG A 4 9.78 40.68 15.63
N LEU A 5 9.48 39.58 16.32
CA LEU A 5 8.12 39.22 16.71
C LEU A 5 7.48 40.25 17.65
N LEU A 6 8.28 40.86 18.54
CA LEU A 6 7.86 41.96 19.41
C LEU A 6 7.74 43.31 18.68
N ALA A 7 8.38 43.46 17.52
CA ALA A 7 8.36 44.69 16.72
C ALA A 7 7.22 44.74 15.70
N VAL A 8 6.42 43.66 15.55
CA VAL A 8 5.31 43.56 14.57
C VAL A 8 4.20 44.60 14.80
N GLU A 9 4.13 45.21 16.00
CA GLU A 9 3.19 46.32 16.27
C GLU A 9 3.74 47.69 15.83
N SER A 10 5.03 47.79 15.50
CA SER A 10 5.63 49.03 15.01
C SER A 10 5.20 49.31 13.58
N HIS A 11 4.85 50.57 13.29
CA HIS A 11 4.53 51.02 11.94
C HIS A 11 5.69 50.84 10.95
N ASP A 12 6.93 50.85 11.46
CA ASP A 12 8.14 50.77 10.65
C ASP A 12 8.59 49.32 10.35
N GLU A 13 7.88 48.30 10.85
CA GLU A 13 8.20 46.88 10.61
C GLU A 13 7.46 46.35 9.37
N PRO A 14 8.16 45.84 8.34
CA PRO A 14 7.54 45.39 7.08
C PRO A 14 6.89 43.99 7.15
N THR A 15 6.85 43.36 8.32
CA THR A 15 6.37 41.98 8.47
C THR A 15 4.84 41.93 8.49
N GLU A 16 4.22 41.48 7.39
CA GLU A 16 2.76 41.39 7.25
C GLU A 16 2.17 40.01 7.59
N VAL A 17 2.97 38.94 7.47
CA VAL A 17 2.50 37.55 7.66
C VAL A 17 3.40 36.81 8.64
N VAL A 18 2.79 36.18 9.64
CA VAL A 18 3.47 35.32 10.60
C VAL A 18 2.92 33.90 10.50
N ILE A 19 3.80 32.94 10.20
CA ILE A 19 3.46 31.51 10.13
C ILE A 19 4.11 30.80 11.32
N HIS A 20 3.32 30.03 12.07
CA HIS A 20 3.83 29.28 13.21
C HIS A 20 3.26 27.86 13.29
N VAL A 21 4.04 26.95 13.87
CA VAL A 21 3.62 25.55 14.10
C VAL A 21 3.75 25.27 15.59
N ASN A 22 2.62 25.17 16.31
CA ASN A 22 2.55 24.80 17.73
C ASN A 22 3.35 25.64 18.76
N MET A 23 4.03 26.72 18.35
CA MET A 23 4.91 27.50 19.23
C MET A 23 4.26 28.70 19.92
N LEU A 24 3.15 29.23 19.40
CA LEU A 24 2.48 30.43 19.94
C LEU A 24 1.27 30.06 20.82
N LYS A 25 1.47 29.07 21.69
CA LYS A 25 0.44 28.59 22.64
C LYS A 25 0.34 29.47 23.89
N GLU A 26 1.46 30.08 24.33
CA GLU A 26 1.50 31.00 25.47
C GLU A 26 2.43 32.20 25.17
N GLY A 27 2.04 33.40 25.60
CA GLY A 27 2.95 34.55 25.70
C GLY A 27 3.10 35.52 24.52
N TRP A 28 2.33 35.41 23.42
CA TRP A 28 2.35 36.42 22.33
C TRP A 28 1.11 37.32 22.35
N ASP A 29 1.29 38.58 22.73
CA ASP A 29 0.22 39.55 23.00
C ASP A 29 0.31 40.71 22.00
N VAL A 30 -0.32 40.58 20.84
CA VAL A 30 -0.37 41.64 19.79
C VAL A 30 -1.80 42.12 19.56
N THR A 31 -1.94 43.41 19.33
CA THR A 31 -3.22 44.12 19.18
C THR A 31 -3.62 44.36 17.73
N ASN A 32 -2.71 44.21 16.78
CA ASN A 32 -2.89 44.47 15.34
C ASN A 32 -3.11 43.20 14.49
N LEU A 33 -3.80 42.19 15.04
CA LEU A 33 -4.11 40.95 14.33
C LEU A 33 -5.43 41.07 13.57
N TYR A 34 -5.36 41.15 12.24
CA TYR A 34 -6.55 41.35 11.39
C TYR A 34 -7.03 40.10 10.64
N THR A 35 -6.16 39.11 10.41
CA THR A 35 -6.51 37.88 9.67
C THR A 35 -5.90 36.65 10.32
N ILE A 36 -6.70 35.60 10.53
CA ILE A 36 -6.27 34.30 11.02
C ILE A 36 -6.56 33.22 9.97
N VAL A 37 -5.52 32.48 9.56
CA VAL A 37 -5.62 31.40 8.57
C VAL A 37 -5.20 30.07 9.22
N PRO A 38 -6.15 29.22 9.64
CA PRO A 38 -5.84 27.88 10.14
C PRO A 38 -5.46 26.96 8.97
N LEU A 39 -4.23 26.45 8.97
CA LEU A 39 -3.73 25.53 7.93
C LEU A 39 -3.99 24.03 8.23
N ARG A 40 -4.54 23.71 9.41
CA ARG A 40 -4.96 22.37 9.84
C ARG A 40 -6.19 22.47 10.73
N ALA A 41 -6.99 21.40 10.76
CA ALA A 41 -8.04 21.25 11.77
C ALA A 41 -7.43 21.32 13.17
N ALA A 42 -7.76 22.36 13.93
CA ALA A 42 -7.39 22.44 15.33
C ALA A 42 -8.35 21.53 16.13
N ASN A 43 -7.81 20.46 16.72
CA ASN A 43 -8.62 19.45 17.42
C ASN A 43 -9.04 19.85 18.85
N GLU A 44 -8.52 20.96 19.39
CA GLU A 44 -8.79 21.39 20.77
C GLU A 44 -9.56 22.72 20.80
N ARG A 45 -10.82 22.66 21.24
CA ARG A 45 -11.77 23.78 21.38
C ARG A 45 -11.17 24.98 22.13
N THR A 46 -10.41 24.71 23.19
CA THR A 46 -9.74 25.71 24.03
C THR A 46 -8.69 26.52 23.27
N LEU A 47 -7.97 25.91 22.33
CA LEU A 47 -6.91 26.57 21.56
C LEU A 47 -7.51 27.58 20.57
N ILE A 48 -8.66 27.24 19.98
CA ILE A 48 -9.39 28.08 19.01
C ILE A 48 -9.94 29.33 19.71
N GLU A 49 -10.61 29.17 20.85
CA GLU A 49 -11.17 30.28 21.62
C GLU A 49 -10.10 31.28 22.08
N GLN A 50 -8.93 30.77 22.51
CA GLN A 50 -7.79 31.60 22.86
C GLN A 50 -7.20 32.35 21.65
N SER A 51 -7.10 31.72 20.49
CA SER A 51 -6.60 32.37 19.27
C SER A 51 -7.55 33.44 18.74
N ILE A 52 -8.86 33.20 18.76
CA ILE A 52 -9.88 34.18 18.33
C ILE A 52 -9.96 35.34 19.32
N GLY A 53 -9.93 35.06 20.63
CA GLY A 53 -9.95 36.09 21.67
C GLY A 53 -8.77 37.07 21.62
N ARG A 54 -7.64 36.68 20.99
CA ARG A 54 -6.52 37.59 20.72
C ARG A 54 -6.83 38.57 19.59
N GLY A 55 -7.46 38.12 18.51
CA GLY A 55 -7.78 38.95 17.34
C GLY A 55 -9.00 39.85 17.49
N LEU A 56 -9.88 39.57 18.47
CA LEU A 56 -11.08 40.39 18.74
C LEU A 56 -10.79 41.66 19.54
N ARG A 57 -9.53 41.90 19.89
CA ARG A 57 -9.11 43.11 20.61
C ARG A 57 -9.17 44.31 19.69
N LEU A 58 -9.43 45.48 20.28
CA LEU A 58 -9.45 46.74 19.55
C LEU A 58 -8.01 47.24 19.39
N PRO A 59 -7.47 47.35 18.16
CA PRO A 59 -6.08 47.74 17.93
C PRO A 59 -5.73 49.11 18.53
N TYR A 60 -6.71 50.00 18.65
CA TYR A 60 -6.56 51.36 19.21
C TYR A 60 -7.30 51.56 20.54
N GLY A 61 -7.70 50.48 21.21
CA GLY A 61 -8.48 50.53 22.46
C GLY A 61 -9.91 51.09 22.33
N LYS A 62 -10.31 51.54 21.14
CA LYS A 62 -11.65 52.02 20.78
C LYS A 62 -12.03 51.54 19.39
N ARG A 63 -13.33 51.42 19.11
CA ARG A 63 -13.83 51.22 17.74
C ARG A 63 -13.57 52.47 16.92
N THR A 64 -12.97 52.29 15.75
CA THR A 64 -12.59 53.39 14.85
C THR A 64 -13.71 53.77 13.88
N GLY A 65 -14.70 52.89 13.69
CA GLY A 65 -15.74 53.03 12.67
C GLY A 65 -15.27 52.62 11.26
N VAL A 66 -13.99 52.28 11.09
CA VAL A 66 -13.43 51.81 9.83
C VAL A 66 -13.49 50.29 9.81
N SER A 67 -14.35 49.73 8.96
CA SER A 67 -14.59 48.29 8.95
C SER A 67 -13.35 47.45 8.66
N ALA A 68 -12.34 47.95 7.94
CA ALA A 68 -11.11 47.19 7.70
C ALA A 68 -10.22 47.07 8.95
N VAL A 69 -10.36 48.00 9.90
CA VAL A 69 -9.56 48.08 11.14
C VAL A 69 -10.29 47.43 12.31
N ASP A 70 -11.62 47.58 12.35
CA ASP A 70 -12.45 47.03 13.42
C ASP A 70 -12.91 45.58 13.16
N ARG A 71 -12.41 44.93 12.09
CA ARG A 71 -12.80 43.57 11.68
C ARG A 71 -11.63 42.60 11.78
N LEU A 72 -11.89 41.46 12.43
CA LEU A 72 -11.05 40.27 12.37
C LEU A 72 -11.61 39.33 11.28
N ASN A 73 -10.81 38.99 10.28
CA ASN A 73 -11.14 37.98 9.28
C ASN A 73 -10.59 36.61 9.71
N ILE A 74 -11.42 35.57 9.63
CA ILE A 74 -11.00 34.20 9.89
C ILE A 74 -11.31 33.38 8.64
N VAL A 75 -10.31 32.72 8.08
CA VAL A 75 -10.47 31.90 6.87
C VAL A 75 -10.97 30.51 7.27
N ALA A 76 -12.11 30.10 6.71
CA ALA A 76 -12.74 28.82 6.99
C ALA A 76 -12.11 27.65 6.21
N HIS A 77 -12.01 26.49 6.85
CA HIS A 77 -11.73 25.18 6.22
C HIS A 77 -12.89 24.21 6.52
N ASP A 78 -12.94 23.06 5.86
CA ASP A 78 -14.06 22.11 5.67
C ASP A 78 -14.93 21.70 6.89
N ARG A 79 -14.58 22.08 8.13
CA ARG A 79 -15.42 21.90 9.34
C ARG A 79 -15.89 23.18 10.02
N PHE A 80 -15.72 24.34 9.39
CA PHE A 80 -16.06 25.62 10.01
C PHE A 80 -17.58 25.89 10.05
N GLN A 81 -18.38 25.23 9.22
CA GLN A 81 -19.85 25.30 9.33
C GLN A 81 -20.31 24.80 10.70
N GLU A 82 -19.70 23.73 11.23
CA GLU A 82 -19.95 23.25 12.60
C GLU A 82 -19.57 24.30 13.67
N ILE A 83 -18.56 25.13 13.41
CA ILE A 83 -18.13 26.22 14.31
C ILE A 83 -19.06 27.43 14.23
N ILE A 84 -19.55 27.79 13.04
CA ILE A 84 -20.55 28.85 12.83
C ILE A 84 -21.89 28.42 13.46
N ASP A 85 -22.31 27.18 13.22
CA ASP A 85 -23.52 26.60 13.79
C ASP A 85 -23.40 26.54 15.31
N GLU A 86 -22.22 26.19 15.85
CA GLU A 86 -21.94 26.20 17.28
C GLU A 86 -21.84 27.63 17.85
N ALA A 87 -21.29 28.61 17.15
CA ALA A 87 -21.23 30.02 17.60
C ALA A 87 -22.63 30.67 17.63
N ASN A 88 -23.51 30.26 16.70
CA ASN A 88 -24.92 30.65 16.66
C ASN A 88 -25.82 29.78 17.55
N ASN A 89 -25.28 28.71 18.15
CA ASN A 89 -26.00 27.81 19.04
C ASN A 89 -26.34 28.52 20.38
N PRO A 90 -27.63 28.60 20.77
CA PRO A 90 -28.06 29.27 22.00
C PRO A 90 -27.43 28.76 23.30
N ASN A 91 -26.87 27.53 23.29
CA ASN A 91 -26.32 26.81 24.44
C ASN A 91 -24.78 26.65 24.43
N ASN A 92 -24.08 27.31 23.51
CA ASN A 92 -22.61 27.36 23.46
C ASN A 92 -22.05 27.95 24.77
N PRO A 93 -20.94 27.51 25.39
CA PRO A 93 -20.34 28.05 26.63
C PRO A 93 -20.01 29.56 26.72
N LEU A 94 -20.21 30.37 25.68
CA LEU A 94 -20.52 31.82 25.83
C LEU A 94 -21.96 32.09 26.39
N ARG A 95 -22.69 31.02 26.67
CA ARG A 95 -24.00 30.73 27.27
C ARG A 95 -24.03 29.23 27.72
N LEU A 96 -23.23 28.89 28.74
CA LEU A 96 -23.03 27.54 29.33
C LEU A 96 -24.28 26.63 29.51
N GLN A 97 -24.19 25.35 29.11
CA GLN A 97 -23.99 24.18 30.01
C GLN A 97 -23.78 22.84 29.25
N GLN A 98 -22.98 21.95 29.88
CA GLN A 98 -22.30 20.75 29.39
C GLN A 98 -23.19 19.60 28.85
N VAL A 99 -22.75 18.92 27.76
CA VAL A 99 -23.32 17.65 27.25
C VAL A 99 -22.22 16.60 27.11
N ILE A 100 -22.49 15.39 27.61
CA ILE A 100 -21.67 14.17 27.46
C ILE A 100 -22.19 13.39 26.24
N LEU A 101 -21.30 12.91 25.38
CA LEU A 101 -21.63 12.07 24.23
C LEU A 101 -21.46 10.58 24.58
N ASP A 102 -22.48 9.78 24.28
CA ASP A 102 -22.45 8.32 24.41
C ASP A 102 -21.59 7.66 23.32
N ALA A 103 -20.84 6.62 23.70
CA ALA A 103 -19.96 5.86 22.83
C ALA A 103 -20.73 4.89 21.90
N PRO A 104 -20.23 4.61 20.67
CA PRO A 104 -20.86 3.66 19.76
C PRO A 104 -20.83 2.22 20.29
N SER A 105 -21.86 1.44 19.95
CA SER A 105 -22.11 0.08 20.42
C SER A 105 -20.96 -0.90 20.15
N ASN A 106 -20.71 -1.79 21.13
CA ASN A 106 -19.62 -2.77 21.23
C ASN A 106 -19.53 -3.87 20.12
N GLN A 107 -20.27 -3.80 19.01
CA GLN A 107 -20.35 -4.91 18.04
C GLN A 107 -19.32 -4.89 16.90
N ASP A 108 -18.56 -3.80 16.70
CA ASP A 108 -17.60 -3.66 15.59
C ASP A 108 -16.14 -3.46 16.06
N LYS A 109 -15.75 -4.09 17.17
CA LYS A 109 -14.34 -4.07 17.57
C LYS A 109 -13.57 -5.06 16.70
N THR A 110 -12.68 -4.54 15.85
CA THR A 110 -11.72 -5.34 15.09
C THR A 110 -10.36 -5.33 15.77
N GLU A 111 -9.61 -6.42 15.66
CA GLU A 111 -8.21 -6.50 16.08
C GLU A 111 -7.29 -6.91 14.92
N SER A 112 -6.02 -6.57 15.03
CA SER A 112 -4.98 -6.94 14.06
C SER A 112 -4.16 -8.10 14.61
N VAL A 113 -4.18 -9.22 13.89
CA VAL A 113 -3.46 -10.45 14.25
C VAL A 113 -2.29 -10.62 13.29
N ALA A 114 -1.06 -10.59 13.83
CA ALA A 114 0.16 -10.87 13.07
C ALA A 114 0.46 -12.37 13.06
N VAL A 115 0.52 -12.97 11.88
CA VAL A 115 0.74 -14.41 11.67
C VAL A 115 2.08 -14.62 10.98
N GLU A 116 2.96 -15.40 11.61
CA GLU A 116 4.23 -15.86 11.07
C GLU A 116 4.09 -17.25 10.45
N SER A 117 5.12 -17.69 9.72
CA SER A 117 5.14 -19.02 9.12
C SER A 117 5.16 -20.12 10.20
N THR A 118 4.62 -21.30 9.85
CA THR A 118 4.67 -22.49 10.72
C THR A 118 6.11 -22.84 11.09
N LEU A 119 7.08 -22.62 10.17
CA LEU A 119 8.51 -22.80 10.44
C LEU A 119 9.00 -21.96 11.62
N ASN A 120 8.64 -20.66 11.65
CA ASN A 120 9.00 -19.78 12.75
C ASN A 120 8.36 -20.22 14.06
N THR A 121 7.11 -20.67 14.05
CA THR A 121 6.43 -21.20 15.24
C THR A 121 7.12 -22.45 15.78
N LEU A 122 7.53 -23.38 14.91
CA LEU A 122 8.22 -24.62 15.31
C LEU A 122 9.62 -24.36 15.90
N ILE A 123 10.28 -23.29 15.48
CA ILE A 123 11.63 -22.90 15.95
C ILE A 123 11.56 -22.03 17.21
N SER A 124 10.70 -21.02 17.23
CA SER A 124 10.62 -20.04 18.32
C SER A 124 9.74 -20.47 19.49
N GLY A 125 8.84 -21.44 19.28
CA GLY A 125 7.92 -21.91 20.30
C GLY A 125 6.93 -20.88 20.82
N LYS A 126 6.65 -19.80 20.07
CA LYS A 126 5.55 -18.87 20.35
C LYS A 126 4.25 -19.42 19.73
N PRO A 127 3.34 -20.02 20.52
CA PRO A 127 2.14 -20.61 19.97
C PRO A 127 1.14 -19.53 19.55
N TYR A 128 0.36 -19.83 18.52
CA TYR A 128 -0.89 -19.16 18.25
C TYR A 128 -2.02 -19.86 19.02
N PRO A 129 -3.08 -19.16 19.45
CA PRO A 129 -4.27 -19.79 20.00
C PRO A 129 -4.96 -20.58 18.87
N THR A 130 -4.51 -21.81 18.67
CA THR A 130 -5.01 -22.75 17.68
C THR A 130 -5.62 -23.95 18.39
N SER A 131 -6.55 -24.62 17.71
CA SER A 131 -7.21 -25.84 18.19
C SER A 131 -6.25 -27.05 18.31
N ASP A 132 -5.14 -27.03 17.58
CA ASP A 132 -4.07 -28.04 17.61
C ASP A 132 -2.77 -27.44 18.16
N ASP A 133 -2.51 -27.66 19.45
CA ASP A 133 -1.28 -27.21 20.12
C ASP A 133 -0.13 -28.16 19.75
N LYS A 134 0.51 -27.92 18.59
CA LYS A 134 1.72 -28.65 18.19
C LYS A 134 2.90 -28.13 19.03
N PRO A 135 3.52 -28.96 19.90
CA PRO A 135 4.63 -28.51 20.72
C PRO A 135 5.82 -28.10 19.83
N PRO A 136 6.63 -27.11 20.26
CA PRO A 136 7.83 -26.73 19.52
C PRO A 136 8.79 -27.92 19.40
N VAL A 137 9.54 -27.95 18.30
CA VAL A 137 10.52 -29.02 18.04
C VAL A 137 11.71 -28.92 18.99
N PHE A 138 12.05 -27.69 19.39
CA PHE A 138 13.10 -27.38 20.35
C PHE A 138 12.47 -26.92 21.65
N THR A 139 12.68 -27.67 22.73
CA THR A 139 12.08 -27.40 24.04
C THR A 139 13.04 -26.66 24.98
N GLY A 140 14.35 -26.77 24.75
CA GLY A 140 15.35 -26.04 25.53
C GLY A 140 15.56 -24.61 25.03
N ILE A 141 15.75 -23.66 25.94
CA ILE A 141 16.01 -22.24 25.60
C ILE A 141 17.30 -22.14 24.75
N ALA A 142 18.33 -22.90 25.13
CA ALA A 142 19.58 -22.91 24.39
C ALA A 142 19.44 -23.58 23.01
N GLU A 143 18.62 -24.64 22.88
CA GLU A 143 18.33 -25.26 21.59
C GLU A 143 17.59 -24.31 20.64
N GLN A 144 16.59 -23.58 21.15
CA GLN A 144 15.85 -22.56 20.40
C GLN A 144 16.77 -21.42 19.94
N ALA A 145 17.71 -20.99 20.78
CA ALA A 145 18.70 -19.97 20.41
C ALA A 145 19.63 -20.46 19.29
N VAL A 146 20.12 -21.70 19.36
CA VAL A 146 20.94 -22.32 18.30
C VAL A 146 20.14 -22.47 17.01
N ALA A 147 18.89 -22.93 17.09
CA ALA A 147 18.01 -23.09 15.94
C ALA A 147 17.68 -21.75 15.27
N ALA A 148 17.43 -20.69 16.05
CA ALA A 148 17.22 -19.34 15.53
C ALA A 148 18.46 -18.79 14.81
N CYS A 149 19.65 -19.03 15.37
CA CYS A 149 20.93 -18.68 14.75
C CYS A 149 21.13 -19.45 13.43
N ALA A 150 20.91 -20.78 13.44
CA ALA A 150 20.99 -21.62 12.26
C ALA A 150 20.02 -21.18 11.16
N MET A 151 18.77 -20.84 11.52
CA MET A 151 17.78 -20.32 10.58
C MET A 151 18.24 -18.99 9.95
N ALA A 152 18.85 -18.09 10.72
CA ALA A 152 19.39 -16.83 10.20
C ALA A 152 20.52 -17.06 9.19
N GLU A 153 21.45 -17.99 9.47
CA GLU A 153 22.53 -18.34 8.55
C GLU A 153 22.00 -19.02 7.26
N LEU A 154 21.07 -19.97 7.39
CA LEU A 154 20.45 -20.63 6.23
C LEU A 154 19.71 -19.61 5.34
N ASN A 155 19.01 -18.65 5.94
CA ASN A 155 18.33 -17.58 5.21
C ASN A 155 19.29 -16.66 4.44
N LYS A 156 20.57 -16.52 4.86
CA LYS A 156 21.54 -15.72 4.08
C LYS A 156 21.89 -16.39 2.76
N LEU A 157 21.96 -17.72 2.75
CA LEU A 157 22.33 -18.52 1.57
C LEU A 157 21.35 -18.38 0.41
N GLN A 158 20.12 -17.92 0.67
CA GLN A 158 19.13 -17.65 -0.38
C GLN A 158 19.66 -16.69 -1.46
N HIS A 159 20.53 -15.75 -1.10
CA HIS A 159 21.10 -14.73 -2.00
C HIS A 159 22.28 -15.25 -2.83
N SER A 160 22.61 -16.55 -2.70
CA SER A 160 23.71 -17.19 -3.40
C SER A 160 23.20 -18.35 -4.29
N PRO A 161 22.35 -18.07 -5.30
CA PRO A 161 21.72 -19.11 -6.13
C PRO A 161 22.71 -19.99 -6.89
N LYS A 162 23.95 -19.51 -7.13
CA LYS A 162 25.03 -20.31 -7.71
C LYS A 162 25.57 -21.41 -6.78
N ILE A 163 25.35 -21.28 -5.47
CA ILE A 163 25.81 -22.22 -4.43
C ILE A 163 24.62 -23.02 -3.92
N VAL A 164 23.52 -22.34 -3.59
CA VAL A 164 22.28 -22.92 -3.08
C VAL A 164 21.15 -22.52 -4.02
N ALA A 165 20.95 -23.32 -5.06
CA ALA A 165 19.97 -23.01 -6.10
C ALA A 165 18.52 -23.22 -5.64
N THR A 166 18.29 -24.15 -4.71
CA THR A 166 16.98 -24.56 -4.17
C THR A 166 17.10 -24.81 -2.66
N SER A 167 15.98 -24.81 -1.93
CA SER A 167 15.98 -25.15 -0.50
C SER A 167 16.52 -26.55 -0.23
N GLN A 168 16.28 -27.51 -1.14
CA GLN A 168 16.80 -28.88 -1.04
C GLN A 168 18.34 -28.91 -1.00
N ALA A 169 19.02 -27.99 -1.70
CA ALA A 169 20.48 -27.91 -1.71
C ALA A 169 21.08 -27.55 -0.34
N LEU A 170 20.28 -27.03 0.61
CA LEU A 170 20.71 -26.78 1.99
C LEU A 170 21.11 -28.07 2.72
N LEU A 171 20.54 -29.23 2.34
CA LEU A 171 20.84 -30.52 2.96
C LEU A 171 22.21 -31.09 2.57
N ASN A 172 22.92 -30.46 1.63
CA ASN A 172 24.27 -30.88 1.23
C ASN A 172 25.25 -30.81 2.40
N ALA A 173 26.04 -31.86 2.58
CA ALA A 173 26.96 -31.99 3.73
C ALA A 173 27.98 -30.85 3.84
N SER A 174 28.47 -30.32 2.72
CA SER A 174 29.39 -29.18 2.70
C SER A 174 28.72 -27.89 3.21
N ILE A 175 27.46 -27.67 2.84
CA ILE A 175 26.66 -26.52 3.30
C ILE A 175 26.35 -26.66 4.78
N GLN A 176 25.92 -27.84 5.22
CA GLN A 176 25.69 -28.14 6.64
C GLN A 176 26.92 -27.87 7.49
N THR A 177 28.10 -28.33 7.05
CA THR A 177 29.37 -28.10 7.78
C THR A 177 29.70 -26.61 7.87
N ALA A 178 29.49 -25.85 6.79
CA ALA A 178 29.72 -24.41 6.78
C ALA A 178 28.78 -23.66 7.72
N VAL A 179 27.49 -24.04 7.75
CA VAL A 179 26.49 -23.44 8.66
C VAL A 179 26.81 -23.77 10.11
N VAL A 180 27.19 -25.01 10.44
CA VAL A 180 27.61 -25.39 11.80
C VAL A 180 28.79 -24.55 12.28
N LEU A 181 29.79 -24.34 11.42
CA LEU A 181 30.94 -23.50 11.74
C LEU A 181 30.52 -22.05 12.02
N ALA A 182 29.71 -21.45 11.13
CA ALA A 182 29.22 -20.08 11.26
C ALA A 182 28.38 -19.88 12.54
N VAL A 183 27.47 -20.81 12.83
CA VAL A 183 26.64 -20.78 14.05
C VAL A 183 27.51 -20.89 15.31
N THR A 184 28.52 -21.77 15.30
CA THR A 184 29.44 -21.94 16.43
C THR A 184 30.25 -20.67 16.70
N GLU A 185 30.76 -20.03 15.64
CA GLU A 185 31.52 -18.78 15.74
C GLU A 185 30.65 -17.62 16.23
N GLN A 186 29.41 -17.49 15.74
CA GLN A 186 28.47 -16.45 16.15
C GLN A 186 28.08 -16.60 17.63
N LEU A 187 27.85 -17.82 18.10
CA LEU A 187 27.53 -18.08 19.51
C LEU A 187 28.73 -17.87 20.44
N SER A 188 29.96 -18.07 19.93
CA SER A 188 31.20 -17.86 20.71
C SER A 188 31.61 -16.39 20.82
N SER A 189 31.20 -15.55 19.86
CA SER A 189 31.58 -14.13 19.77
C SER A 189 30.57 -13.18 20.45
N GLY A 190 29.30 -13.58 20.60
CA GLY A 190 28.31 -12.83 21.36
C GLY A 190 28.50 -13.00 22.89
N GLN A 191 28.16 -11.98 23.68
CA GLN A 191 28.14 -12.02 25.16
C GLN A 191 27.15 -13.05 25.76
N GLN A 192 26.68 -14.03 24.99
CA GLN A 192 25.83 -15.12 25.43
C GLN A 192 26.68 -16.32 25.81
N SER A 193 27.27 -16.29 27.02
CA SER A 193 27.71 -17.53 27.69
C SER A 193 26.47 -18.32 28.17
N LEU A 194 25.58 -18.66 27.25
CA LEU A 194 24.42 -19.56 27.45
C LEU A 194 24.86 -21.04 27.47
N LEU A 195 26.07 -21.32 26.98
CA LEU A 195 26.65 -22.65 26.86
C LEU A 195 27.33 -23.15 28.15
N ALA A 196 27.33 -22.37 29.23
CA ALA A 196 28.11 -22.70 30.43
C ALA A 196 27.45 -23.76 31.34
N ASN A 197 26.13 -24.00 31.25
CA ASN A 197 25.42 -24.81 32.25
C ASN A 197 24.33 -25.78 31.71
N GLU A 198 24.29 -26.07 30.42
CA GLU A 198 23.49 -27.18 29.90
C GLU A 198 24.39 -28.18 29.17
N THR A 199 24.14 -29.47 29.41
CA THR A 199 24.77 -30.62 28.75
C THR A 199 25.16 -30.31 27.30
N ALA A 200 26.44 -30.53 26.95
CA ALA A 200 27.04 -30.23 25.64
C ALA A 200 26.03 -30.34 24.49
N ILE A 201 25.48 -29.20 24.10
CA ILE A 201 24.43 -29.12 23.07
C ILE A 201 25.05 -29.52 21.74
N ASN A 202 24.46 -30.50 21.06
CA ASN A 202 24.94 -30.90 19.74
C ASN A 202 24.45 -29.90 18.67
N ILE A 203 25.25 -28.86 18.42
CA ILE A 203 24.97 -27.83 17.41
C ILE A 203 24.74 -28.46 16.04
N ALA A 204 25.50 -29.49 15.66
CA ALA A 204 25.36 -30.15 14.37
C ALA A 204 23.98 -30.81 14.21
N ASP A 205 23.48 -31.48 15.24
CA ASP A 205 22.15 -32.09 15.21
C ASP A 205 21.05 -31.03 15.13
N ILE A 206 21.20 -29.90 15.83
CA ILE A 206 20.23 -28.80 15.78
C ILE A 206 20.21 -28.14 14.40
N VAL A 207 21.38 -27.88 13.80
CA VAL A 207 21.48 -27.33 12.44
C VAL A 207 20.85 -28.29 11.43
N ALA A 208 21.11 -29.60 11.54
CA ALA A 208 20.51 -30.61 10.66
C ALA A 208 18.98 -30.65 10.81
N LYS A 209 18.46 -30.67 12.05
CA LYS A 209 17.00 -30.61 12.32
C LYS A 209 16.38 -29.32 11.79
N THR A 210 17.02 -28.18 12.03
CA THR A 210 16.55 -26.86 11.56
C THR A 210 16.51 -26.81 10.03
N THR A 211 17.53 -27.34 9.37
CA THR A 211 17.56 -27.44 7.90
C THR A 211 16.42 -28.32 7.40
N ALA A 212 16.22 -29.50 7.98
CA ALA A 212 15.13 -30.39 7.59
C ALA A 212 13.76 -29.72 7.76
N LEU A 213 13.55 -28.99 8.87
CA LEU A 213 12.34 -28.19 9.08
C LEU A 213 12.17 -27.12 7.99
N MET A 214 13.25 -26.41 7.64
CA MET A 214 13.23 -25.37 6.62
C MET A 214 12.84 -25.94 5.25
N VAL A 215 13.47 -27.04 4.81
CA VAL A 215 13.14 -27.70 3.53
C VAL A 215 11.68 -28.19 3.52
N ASN A 216 11.23 -28.78 4.63
CA ASN A 216 9.85 -29.29 4.74
C ASN A 216 8.78 -28.19 4.77
N HIS A 217 9.14 -26.97 5.18
CA HIS A 217 8.21 -25.83 5.30
C HIS A 217 8.52 -24.69 4.33
N THR A 218 9.24 -24.96 3.24
CA THR A 218 9.53 -23.99 2.18
C THR A 218 9.05 -24.53 0.84
N ILE A 219 8.44 -23.68 0.03
CA ILE A 219 8.26 -23.89 -1.41
C ILE A 219 9.30 -22.99 -2.10
N ASP A 220 10.03 -23.53 -3.06
CA ASP A 220 11.10 -22.80 -3.76
C ASP A 220 10.52 -21.70 -4.66
N ILE A 221 10.47 -20.48 -4.13
CA ILE A 221 10.04 -19.26 -4.85
C ILE A 221 11.29 -18.50 -5.29
N PRO A 222 11.76 -18.65 -6.54
CA PRO A 222 12.92 -17.94 -7.01
C PRO A 222 12.62 -16.46 -7.22
N ARG A 223 13.60 -15.60 -6.93
CA ARG A 223 13.51 -14.16 -7.25
C ARG A 223 14.05 -13.93 -8.65
N VAL A 224 13.16 -14.04 -9.62
CA VAL A 224 13.41 -13.84 -11.04
C VAL A 224 13.28 -12.35 -11.38
N ILE A 225 14.31 -11.77 -11.98
CA ILE A 225 14.31 -10.40 -12.51
C ILE A 225 14.62 -10.46 -13.99
N VAL A 226 13.74 -9.88 -14.79
CA VAL A 226 13.96 -9.74 -16.23
C VAL A 226 14.64 -8.39 -16.46
N VAL A 227 15.90 -8.42 -16.92
CA VAL A 227 16.69 -7.20 -17.16
C VAL A 227 16.83 -7.03 -18.68
N PRO A 228 16.47 -5.86 -19.25
CA PRO A 228 16.71 -5.61 -20.66
C PRO A 228 18.22 -5.51 -20.94
N LYS A 229 18.65 -6.13 -22.03
CA LYS A 229 20.01 -6.04 -22.57
C LYS A 229 19.99 -5.38 -23.94
N GLY A 230 20.86 -4.39 -24.12
CA GLY A 230 20.99 -3.62 -25.36
C GLY A 230 20.40 -2.21 -25.25
N THR A 231 20.02 -1.63 -26.38
CA THR A 231 19.34 -0.34 -26.42
C THR A 231 17.85 -0.55 -26.15
N VAL A 232 17.33 0.11 -25.12
CA VAL A 232 15.89 0.18 -24.88
C VAL A 232 15.36 1.36 -25.66
N SER A 233 14.44 1.09 -26.59
CA SER A 233 13.66 2.11 -27.29
C SER A 233 12.27 2.17 -26.66
N TYR A 234 11.77 3.38 -26.45
CA TYR A 234 10.46 3.59 -25.86
C TYR A 234 9.81 4.81 -26.48
N GLY A 235 8.51 4.93 -26.30
CA GLY A 235 7.78 6.13 -26.69
C GLY A 235 6.28 5.92 -26.64
N TYR A 236 5.58 6.77 -27.38
CA TYR A 236 4.12 6.79 -27.41
C TYR A 236 3.63 6.63 -28.85
N LYS A 237 2.57 5.85 -29.05
CA LYS A 237 1.86 5.83 -30.34
C LYS A 237 1.03 7.11 -30.47
N PRO A 238 0.99 7.77 -31.63
CA PRO A 238 0.11 8.92 -31.84
C PRO A 238 -1.36 8.56 -31.59
N PHE A 239 -2.10 9.43 -30.91
CA PHE A 239 -3.50 9.23 -30.57
C PHE A 239 -4.26 10.55 -30.44
N THR A 240 -5.59 10.47 -30.42
CA THR A 240 -6.49 11.61 -30.18
C THR A 240 -7.05 11.50 -28.78
N LEU A 241 -7.04 12.61 -28.02
CA LEU A 241 -7.57 12.64 -26.66
C LEU A 241 -9.08 12.40 -26.65
N ASP A 242 -9.51 11.45 -25.82
CA ASP A 242 -10.90 11.37 -25.39
C ASP A 242 -11.16 12.42 -24.29
N LEU A 243 -11.91 13.46 -24.66
CA LEU A 243 -12.33 14.54 -23.76
C LEU A 243 -13.85 14.52 -23.51
N SER A 244 -14.55 13.45 -23.93
CA SER A 244 -16.00 13.36 -23.88
C SER A 244 -16.56 13.47 -22.45
N ALA A 245 -15.84 12.96 -21.46
CA ALA A 245 -16.19 13.03 -20.04
C ALA A 245 -15.83 14.37 -19.36
N LEU A 246 -15.09 15.24 -20.05
CA LEU A 246 -14.56 16.50 -19.49
C LEU A 246 -15.35 17.70 -20.02
N HIS A 247 -16.43 18.05 -19.32
CA HIS A 247 -17.21 19.27 -19.56
C HIS A 247 -17.02 20.28 -18.42
N LEU A 248 -15.83 20.88 -18.38
CA LEU A 248 -15.42 21.80 -17.32
C LEU A 248 -16.06 23.18 -17.50
N GLN A 249 -16.54 23.78 -16.42
CA GLN A 249 -17.19 25.10 -16.43
C GLN A 249 -16.31 26.15 -15.74
N PRO A 250 -16.38 27.43 -16.18
CA PRO A 250 -15.68 28.53 -15.53
C PRO A 250 -16.06 28.61 -14.06
N SER A 251 -15.07 28.90 -13.22
CA SER A 251 -15.30 29.09 -11.78
C SER A 251 -14.90 30.50 -11.37
N GLU A 252 -15.83 31.20 -10.73
CA GLU A 252 -15.53 32.44 -10.03
C GLU A 252 -14.88 32.06 -8.70
N ARG A 253 -13.55 32.19 -8.61
CA ARG A 253 -12.89 32.18 -7.30
C ARG A 253 -13.15 33.51 -6.63
N GLY A 254 -14.25 33.58 -5.88
CA GLY A 254 -14.52 34.65 -4.95
C GLY A 254 -14.36 34.17 -3.51
N ILE A 255 -13.70 34.95 -2.66
CA ILE A 255 -13.77 34.75 -1.21
C ILE A 255 -15.09 35.35 -0.75
N VAL A 256 -16.00 34.51 -0.24
CA VAL A 256 -17.21 34.98 0.43
C VAL A 256 -16.84 35.31 1.87
N ILE A 257 -17.02 36.57 2.26
CA ILE A 257 -16.88 37.05 3.62
C ILE A 257 -18.28 37.17 4.21
N GLN A 258 -18.55 36.46 5.30
CA GLN A 258 -19.79 36.60 6.06
C GLN A 258 -19.53 37.30 7.41
N SER A 259 -20.25 38.39 7.66
CA SER A 259 -20.24 39.07 8.95
C SER A 259 -21.07 38.29 9.97
N LEU A 260 -20.45 37.85 11.07
CA LEU A 260 -21.17 37.18 12.16
C LEU A 260 -22.06 38.11 12.98
N GLN A 261 -21.80 39.43 12.96
CA GLN A 261 -22.59 40.41 13.72
C GLN A 261 -23.82 40.88 12.94
N THR A 262 -23.69 41.08 11.63
CA THR A 262 -24.73 41.68 10.78
C THR A 262 -25.36 40.71 9.78
N ASN A 263 -24.81 39.49 9.66
CA ASN A 263 -25.18 38.50 8.63
C ASN A 263 -25.02 38.98 7.19
N GLU A 264 -24.34 40.11 6.96
CA GLU A 264 -24.05 40.62 5.63
C GLU A 264 -22.95 39.78 4.96
N GLN A 265 -23.12 39.53 3.65
CA GLN A 265 -22.15 38.81 2.83
C GLN A 265 -21.49 39.75 1.81
N GLN A 266 -20.18 39.61 1.64
CA GLN A 266 -19.38 40.33 0.66
C GLN A 266 -18.53 39.35 -0.15
N LEU A 267 -18.45 39.53 -1.47
CA LEU A 267 -17.60 38.73 -2.34
C LEU A 267 -16.32 39.50 -2.68
N ILE A 268 -15.16 38.89 -2.50
CA ILE A 268 -13.88 39.39 -3.02
C ILE A 268 -13.45 38.49 -4.18
N ALA A 269 -13.48 39.02 -5.41
CA ALA A 269 -12.99 38.29 -6.58
C ALA A 269 -11.45 38.12 -6.52
N ALA A 270 -10.96 36.91 -6.82
CA ALA A 270 -9.53 36.66 -7.00
C ALA A 270 -9.04 37.32 -8.30
N ALA A 271 -7.91 38.04 -8.24
CA ALA A 271 -7.26 38.58 -9.43
C ALA A 271 -6.59 37.45 -10.23
N ASN A 272 -6.94 37.31 -11.52
CA ASN A 272 -6.31 36.36 -12.44
C ASN A 272 -4.91 36.84 -12.81
N ASN A 273 -3.89 36.44 -12.03
CA ASN A 273 -2.51 36.88 -12.22
C ASN A 273 -1.61 35.80 -12.84
N SER A 274 -2.04 35.18 -13.95
CA SER A 274 -1.14 34.38 -14.78
C SER A 274 -1.56 34.42 -16.23
N SER A 275 -0.95 35.32 -17.00
CA SER A 275 -1.05 35.35 -18.47
C SER A 275 0.14 34.59 -19.05
N ASP A 276 0.05 33.26 -19.14
CA ASP A 276 0.98 32.49 -19.96
C ASP A 276 0.79 32.91 -21.43
N VAL A 277 1.89 33.12 -22.16
CA VAL A 277 1.85 33.59 -23.57
C VAL A 277 1.17 32.55 -24.48
N LYS A 278 1.18 31.27 -24.09
CA LYS A 278 0.48 30.17 -24.75
C LYS A 278 -0.34 29.39 -23.72
N PRO A 279 -1.65 29.21 -23.90
CA PRO A 279 -2.50 28.46 -22.98
C PRO A 279 -2.01 27.01 -22.78
N GLU A 280 -1.51 26.38 -23.84
CA GLU A 280 -1.01 25.01 -23.83
C GLU A 280 0.09 24.81 -22.78
N ASN A 281 0.95 25.82 -22.56
CA ASN A 281 2.04 25.76 -21.59
C ASN A 281 1.55 25.48 -20.17
N SER A 282 0.32 25.89 -19.82
CA SER A 282 -0.24 25.62 -18.49
C SER A 282 -0.43 24.12 -18.22
N ILE A 283 -0.79 23.37 -19.27
CA ILE A 283 -0.93 21.92 -19.22
C ILE A 283 0.44 21.26 -19.31
N VAL A 284 1.30 21.73 -20.22
CA VAL A 284 2.66 21.20 -20.42
C VAL A 284 3.47 21.29 -19.12
N HIS A 285 3.38 22.40 -18.38
CA HIS A 285 4.03 22.54 -17.08
C HIS A 285 3.53 21.52 -16.05
N ALA A 286 2.23 21.23 -16.03
CA ALA A 286 1.69 20.21 -15.14
C ALA A 286 2.05 18.79 -15.60
N LEU A 287 2.25 18.55 -16.90
CA LEU A 287 2.75 17.28 -17.43
C LEU A 287 4.25 17.09 -17.15
N SER A 288 5.04 18.15 -17.09
CA SER A 288 6.47 18.07 -16.74
C SER A 288 6.73 17.72 -15.27
N ASP A 289 5.71 17.77 -14.41
CA ASP A 289 5.82 17.32 -13.01
C ASP A 289 5.82 15.77 -12.88
N TYR A 290 5.58 15.03 -13.97
CA TYR A 290 5.57 13.57 -13.99
C TYR A 290 6.95 13.02 -14.37
N ASP A 291 7.56 12.28 -13.44
CA ASP A 291 8.92 11.71 -13.59
C ASP A 291 9.05 10.67 -14.72
N ASP A 292 7.94 10.11 -15.20
CA ASP A 292 7.87 9.08 -16.25
C ASP A 292 7.66 9.65 -17.67
N ILE A 293 7.57 10.98 -17.82
CA ILE A 293 7.46 11.65 -19.11
C ILE A 293 8.75 12.38 -19.45
N SER A 294 9.47 11.92 -20.48
CA SER A 294 10.57 12.68 -21.08
C SER A 294 10.00 13.80 -21.96
N TYR A 295 10.02 15.05 -21.46
CA TYR A 295 9.59 16.22 -22.22
C TYR A 295 10.43 16.42 -23.49
N ASP A 296 11.75 16.27 -23.38
CA ASP A 296 12.67 16.52 -24.49
C ASP A 296 12.44 15.53 -25.66
N ASP A 297 12.15 14.27 -25.35
CA ASP A 297 11.96 13.22 -26.36
C ASP A 297 10.56 13.24 -26.99
N HIS A 298 9.56 13.84 -26.31
CA HIS A 298 8.15 13.73 -26.69
C HIS A 298 7.42 15.07 -26.79
N ALA A 299 8.16 16.18 -26.91
CA ALA A 299 7.61 17.54 -26.95
C ALA A 299 6.50 17.68 -28.01
N GLU A 300 6.69 17.17 -29.23
CA GLU A 300 5.69 17.28 -30.30
C GLU A 300 4.34 16.66 -29.91
N LEU A 301 4.34 15.46 -29.34
CA LEU A 301 3.13 14.79 -28.88
C LEU A 301 2.50 15.54 -27.70
N ILE A 302 3.32 15.96 -26.72
CA ILE A 302 2.82 16.66 -25.52
C ILE A 302 2.13 17.97 -25.92
N TYR A 303 2.70 18.73 -26.85
CA TYR A 303 2.07 19.96 -27.35
C TYR A 303 0.82 19.68 -28.18
N ASP A 304 0.83 18.64 -29.02
CA ASP A 304 -0.36 18.24 -29.77
C ASP A 304 -1.54 17.90 -28.84
N LEU A 305 -1.31 17.08 -27.82
CA LEU A 305 -2.31 16.71 -26.81
C LEU A 305 -2.79 17.94 -26.01
N ALA A 306 -1.87 18.81 -25.59
CA ALA A 306 -2.24 20.05 -24.89
C ALA A 306 -3.09 20.97 -25.80
N SER A 307 -2.75 21.08 -27.09
CA SER A 307 -3.55 21.83 -28.08
C SER A 307 -4.95 21.24 -28.27
N GLN A 308 -5.09 19.91 -28.31
CA GLN A 308 -6.39 19.25 -28.38
C GLN A 308 -7.26 19.59 -27.15
N ALA A 309 -6.69 19.58 -25.94
CA ALA A 309 -7.41 19.94 -24.72
C ALA A 309 -7.85 21.42 -24.71
N VAL A 310 -6.98 22.34 -25.13
CA VAL A 310 -7.33 23.78 -25.25
C VAL A 310 -8.40 24.01 -26.32
N ALA A 311 -8.28 23.34 -27.47
CA ALA A 311 -9.27 23.42 -28.55
C ALA A 311 -10.65 22.92 -28.11
N HIS A 312 -10.70 21.85 -27.30
CA HIS A 312 -11.93 21.35 -26.71
C HIS A 312 -12.60 22.39 -25.81
N LEU A 313 -11.86 23.02 -24.88
CA LEU A 313 -12.41 24.10 -24.03
C LEU A 313 -12.95 25.26 -24.87
N ARG A 314 -12.21 25.68 -25.90
CA ARG A 314 -12.62 26.76 -26.82
C ARG A 314 -13.81 26.39 -27.71
N SER A 315 -14.14 25.11 -27.85
CA SER A 315 -15.29 24.69 -28.65
C SER A 315 -16.63 25.05 -28.01
N TYR A 316 -16.66 25.22 -26.68
CA TYR A 316 -17.89 25.47 -25.92
C TYR A 316 -17.80 26.65 -24.93
N LEU A 317 -16.62 27.26 -24.73
CA LEU A 317 -16.41 28.45 -23.87
C LEU A 317 -15.84 29.62 -24.67
N LYS A 318 -16.06 30.84 -24.16
CA LYS A 318 -15.36 32.03 -24.67
C LYS A 318 -13.88 32.00 -24.25
N GLU A 319 -13.06 32.82 -24.90
CA GLU A 319 -11.61 32.79 -24.69
C GLU A 319 -11.20 33.06 -23.24
N ASP A 320 -11.81 34.05 -22.59
CA ASP A 320 -11.59 34.41 -21.19
C ASP A 320 -12.06 33.32 -20.21
N GLU A 321 -13.21 32.71 -20.50
CA GLU A 321 -13.78 31.59 -19.77
C GLU A 321 -12.91 30.33 -19.90
N ALA A 322 -12.41 30.02 -21.09
CA ALA A 322 -11.52 28.90 -21.35
C ALA A 322 -10.20 29.04 -20.59
N LEU A 323 -9.60 30.24 -20.55
CA LEU A 323 -8.39 30.52 -19.78
C LEU A 323 -8.63 30.39 -18.26
N ASN A 324 -9.79 30.82 -17.77
CA ASN A 324 -10.19 30.60 -16.37
C ASN A 324 -10.29 29.10 -16.06
N VAL A 325 -10.97 28.32 -16.90
CA VAL A 325 -11.09 26.87 -16.70
C VAL A 325 -9.74 26.19 -16.71
N LEU A 326 -8.91 26.53 -17.69
CA LEU A 326 -7.58 25.97 -17.89
C LEU A 326 -6.68 26.19 -16.67
N SER A 327 -6.56 27.43 -16.20
CA SER A 327 -5.72 27.77 -15.04
C SER A 327 -6.18 27.07 -13.76
N ASN A 328 -7.49 26.93 -13.56
CA ASN A 328 -8.06 26.30 -12.38
C ASN A 328 -7.99 24.77 -12.41
N ASN A 329 -7.99 24.15 -13.60
CA ASN A 329 -8.10 22.71 -13.78
C ASN A 329 -6.89 22.07 -14.46
N ARG A 330 -5.77 22.79 -14.61
CA ARG A 330 -4.56 22.30 -15.29
C ARG A 330 -4.08 20.93 -14.80
N GLN A 331 -4.17 20.67 -13.49
CA GLN A 331 -3.77 19.40 -12.87
C GLN A 331 -4.73 18.26 -13.26
N LEU A 332 -6.03 18.53 -13.34
CA LEU A 332 -7.01 17.55 -13.79
C LEU A 332 -6.83 17.22 -15.28
N LEU A 333 -6.60 18.24 -16.11
CA LEU A 333 -6.33 18.09 -17.55
C LEU A 333 -5.04 17.31 -17.78
N ALA A 334 -3.95 17.66 -17.11
CA ALA A 334 -2.68 16.94 -17.19
C ALA A 334 -2.83 15.48 -16.74
N LYS A 335 -3.54 15.22 -15.64
CA LYS A 335 -3.82 13.86 -15.17
C LYS A 335 -4.59 13.02 -16.20
N ASN A 336 -5.58 13.61 -16.86
CA ASN A 336 -6.34 12.91 -17.90
C ASN A 336 -5.48 12.60 -19.14
N ILE A 337 -4.65 13.56 -19.58
CA ILE A 337 -3.73 13.38 -20.71
C ILE A 337 -2.69 12.31 -20.38
N HIS A 338 -2.07 12.37 -19.19
CA HIS A 338 -1.08 11.39 -18.72
C HIS A 338 -1.66 9.97 -18.68
N ALA A 339 -2.89 9.81 -18.17
CA ALA A 339 -3.56 8.52 -18.14
C ALA A 339 -3.70 7.91 -19.55
N GLN A 340 -4.12 8.72 -20.53
CA GLN A 340 -4.24 8.27 -21.92
C GLN A 340 -2.86 8.04 -22.57
N MET A 341 -1.86 8.89 -22.31
CA MET A 341 -0.49 8.66 -22.78
C MET A 341 0.03 7.28 -22.35
N ALA A 342 -0.19 6.87 -21.11
CA ALA A 342 0.24 5.55 -20.63
C ALA A 342 -0.44 4.36 -21.35
N GLU A 343 -1.68 4.52 -21.81
CA GLU A 343 -2.36 3.51 -22.64
C GLU A 343 -1.69 3.35 -24.01
N HIS A 344 -1.12 4.44 -24.52
CA HIS A 344 -0.41 4.49 -25.81
C HIS A 344 1.11 4.29 -25.72
N PHE A 345 1.64 4.08 -24.52
CA PHE A 345 3.06 3.81 -24.29
C PHE A 345 3.50 2.44 -24.84
N TRP A 346 4.68 2.41 -25.47
CA TRP A 346 5.34 1.20 -25.90
C TRP A 346 6.83 1.22 -25.50
N GLU A 347 7.37 0.03 -25.24
CA GLU A 347 8.77 -0.20 -24.94
C GLU A 347 9.24 -1.44 -25.72
N GLN A 348 10.45 -1.36 -26.27
CA GLN A 348 11.10 -2.46 -26.97
C GLN A 348 12.60 -2.47 -26.62
N ALA A 349 13.07 -3.61 -26.10
CA ALA A 349 14.49 -3.88 -25.90
C ALA A 349 15.01 -4.89 -26.94
N ASP A 350 16.30 -4.81 -27.26
CA ASP A 350 16.96 -5.76 -28.18
C ASP A 350 16.91 -7.21 -27.69
N SER A 351 17.02 -7.41 -26.37
CA SER A 351 16.88 -8.71 -25.73
C SER A 351 16.54 -8.54 -24.24
N TYR A 352 15.99 -9.60 -23.64
CA TYR A 352 15.77 -9.67 -22.20
C TYR A 352 16.58 -10.84 -21.63
N GLU A 353 17.34 -10.59 -20.58
CA GLU A 353 18.02 -11.65 -19.82
C GLU A 353 17.32 -11.86 -18.48
N VAL A 354 17.11 -13.14 -18.15
CA VAL A 354 16.51 -13.53 -16.88
C VAL A 354 17.62 -13.76 -15.87
N GLU A 355 17.70 -12.90 -14.86
CA GLU A 355 18.61 -13.04 -13.72
C GLU A 355 17.85 -13.58 -12.51
N VAL A 356 18.37 -14.64 -11.89
CA VAL A 356 17.84 -15.14 -10.60
C VAL A 356 18.73 -14.65 -9.48
N ARG A 357 18.18 -13.81 -8.60
CA ARG A 357 18.90 -13.25 -7.44
C ARG A 357 18.74 -14.08 -6.17
N SER A 358 17.72 -14.92 -6.10
CA SER A 358 17.50 -15.81 -4.97
C SER A 358 16.89 -17.12 -5.43
N GLY A 359 17.43 -18.24 -4.93
CA GLY A 359 16.99 -19.59 -5.34
C GLY A 359 15.66 -20.02 -4.70
N PHE A 360 15.40 -19.52 -3.50
CA PHE A 360 14.14 -19.65 -2.77
C PHE A 360 13.93 -18.38 -1.93
N THR A 361 12.70 -18.14 -1.48
CA THR A 361 12.34 -16.95 -0.70
C THR A 361 11.63 -17.39 0.58
N PRO A 362 12.11 -17.00 1.78
CA PRO A 362 11.40 -17.22 3.03
C PRO A 362 10.01 -16.59 3.01
N LEU A 363 9.08 -17.22 3.72
CA LEU A 363 7.71 -16.72 3.84
C LEU A 363 7.66 -15.45 4.69
N LYS A 364 6.94 -14.44 4.20
CA LYS A 364 6.73 -13.18 4.91
C LYS A 364 5.62 -13.31 5.98
N SER A 365 5.66 -12.45 6.99
CA SER A 365 4.56 -12.38 7.96
C SER A 365 3.31 -11.75 7.33
N CYS A 366 2.15 -12.22 7.77
CA CYS A 366 0.84 -11.72 7.38
C CYS A 366 0.23 -10.92 8.53
N ALA A 367 -0.57 -9.91 8.21
CA ALA A 367 -1.36 -9.18 9.20
C ALA A 367 -2.83 -9.24 8.79
N TYR A 368 -3.68 -9.76 9.68
CA TYR A 368 -5.11 -9.92 9.43
C TYR A 368 -5.93 -9.05 10.36
N THR A 369 -6.83 -8.26 9.79
CA THR A 369 -7.90 -7.61 10.55
C THR A 369 -9.09 -8.54 10.71
N VAL A 370 -9.44 -8.87 11.95
CA VAL A 370 -10.49 -9.85 12.31
C VAL A 370 -11.40 -9.29 13.41
N ALA A 371 -12.54 -9.93 13.66
CA ALA A 371 -13.41 -9.57 14.79
C ALA A 371 -12.70 -9.86 16.12
N ALA A 372 -12.71 -8.90 17.05
CA ALA A 372 -11.96 -8.99 18.29
C ALA A 372 -12.47 -10.11 19.20
N GLY A 373 -11.56 -10.91 19.77
CA GLY A 373 -11.88 -11.97 20.73
C GLY A 373 -12.51 -13.21 20.09
N GLN A 374 -12.44 -13.34 18.77
CA GLN A 374 -12.94 -14.51 18.05
C GLN A 374 -11.90 -15.63 18.08
N THR A 375 -12.30 -16.83 18.53
CA THR A 375 -11.48 -18.03 18.37
C THR A 375 -11.45 -18.44 16.89
N PRO A 376 -10.30 -18.87 16.35
CA PRO A 376 -10.24 -19.38 14.99
C PRO A 376 -11.23 -20.53 14.75
N PHE A 377 -11.81 -20.59 13.55
CA PHE A 377 -12.68 -21.68 13.11
C PHE A 377 -11.87 -22.77 12.45
N SER A 378 -12.38 -24.01 12.47
CA SER A 378 -11.77 -25.04 11.64
C SER A 378 -11.98 -24.70 10.18
N TYR A 379 -10.96 -24.85 9.34
CA TYR A 379 -11.11 -24.69 7.89
C TYR A 379 -12.17 -25.62 7.27
N ARG A 380 -12.53 -26.72 7.96
CA ARG A 380 -13.58 -27.67 7.57
C ARG A 380 -14.99 -27.25 7.97
N ASP A 381 -15.13 -26.24 8.83
CA ASP A 381 -16.44 -25.80 9.30
C ASP A 381 -17.28 -25.25 8.14
N THR A 382 -18.57 -25.57 8.16
CA THR A 382 -19.51 -24.99 7.20
C THR A 382 -19.84 -23.56 7.60
N VAL A 383 -19.43 -22.59 6.79
CA VAL A 383 -19.69 -21.17 7.03
C VAL A 383 -21.14 -20.86 6.65
N THR A 384 -21.99 -20.62 7.65
CA THR A 384 -23.40 -20.23 7.48
C THR A 384 -23.54 -18.76 7.07
N GLU A 385 -22.74 -17.88 7.66
CA GLU A 385 -22.73 -16.43 7.38
C GLU A 385 -21.61 -16.05 6.38
N LYS A 386 -21.76 -16.45 5.12
CA LYS A 386 -20.72 -16.24 4.08
C LYS A 386 -20.26 -14.78 3.93
N ASN A 387 -21.14 -13.81 4.20
CA ASN A 387 -20.82 -12.38 4.11
C ASN A 387 -19.78 -11.92 5.16
N LYS A 388 -19.63 -12.66 6.27
CA LYS A 388 -18.67 -12.34 7.33
C LYS A 388 -17.34 -13.06 7.19
N ILE A 389 -17.13 -13.85 6.13
CA ILE A 389 -15.92 -14.68 6.01
C ILE A 389 -14.63 -13.86 6.04
N LYS A 390 -14.67 -12.63 5.51
CA LYS A 390 -13.55 -11.66 5.55
C LYS A 390 -13.18 -11.20 6.97
N GLN A 391 -14.00 -11.47 7.97
CA GLN A 391 -13.72 -11.13 9.38
C GLN A 391 -13.32 -12.37 10.19
N MET A 392 -13.39 -13.56 9.60
CA MET A 392 -13.11 -14.84 10.26
C MET A 392 -11.65 -15.26 10.05
N LEU A 393 -11.12 -15.95 11.05
CA LEU A 393 -9.80 -16.58 11.00
C LEU A 393 -9.97 -18.09 11.07
N PHE A 394 -9.20 -18.83 10.27
CA PHE A 394 -9.29 -20.28 10.18
C PHE A 394 -7.98 -20.93 10.60
N ASP A 395 -8.08 -22.10 11.26
CA ASP A 395 -6.98 -22.93 11.72
C ASP A 395 -7.18 -24.41 11.34
N GLY A 396 -6.39 -25.30 11.95
CA GLY A 396 -6.51 -26.75 11.79
C GLY A 396 -5.73 -27.30 10.58
N PHE A 397 -4.84 -26.50 10.00
CA PHE A 397 -4.05 -26.91 8.85
C PHE A 397 -2.86 -27.78 9.25
N SER A 398 -2.65 -28.86 8.50
CA SER A 398 -1.49 -29.74 8.61
C SER A 398 -0.44 -29.49 7.52
N LYS A 399 -0.85 -29.02 6.34
CA LYS A 399 0.02 -28.77 5.18
C LYS A 399 0.14 -27.30 4.79
N CYS A 400 -0.70 -26.42 5.33
CA CYS A 400 -0.54 -24.99 5.17
C CYS A 400 0.76 -24.52 5.85
N LEU A 401 1.53 -23.68 5.17
CA LEU A 401 2.77 -23.11 5.71
C LEU A 401 2.55 -21.96 6.69
N TYR A 402 1.29 -21.60 6.95
CA TYR A 402 0.88 -20.72 8.04
C TYR A 402 -0.11 -21.45 8.96
N PRO A 403 -0.02 -21.22 10.28
CA PRO A 403 -0.92 -21.85 11.25
C PRO A 403 -2.35 -21.29 11.16
N LEU A 404 -2.49 -20.05 10.70
CA LEU A 404 -3.76 -19.33 10.62
C LEU A 404 -3.93 -18.71 9.23
N GLN A 405 -5.14 -18.77 8.67
CA GLN A 405 -5.47 -18.18 7.38
C GLN A 405 -6.79 -17.41 7.41
N LYS A 406 -6.85 -16.36 6.59
CA LYS A 406 -8.07 -15.60 6.30
C LYS A 406 -8.38 -15.72 4.81
N PHE A 407 -9.66 -15.85 4.47
CA PHE A 407 -10.14 -16.00 3.10
C PHE A 407 -11.01 -14.81 2.70
N ASP A 408 -10.94 -14.41 1.43
CA ASP A 408 -11.79 -13.34 0.92
C ASP A 408 -13.18 -13.84 0.52
N SER A 409 -13.31 -15.15 0.30
CA SER A 409 -14.56 -15.81 -0.10
C SER A 409 -14.68 -17.23 0.46
N ASP A 410 -15.91 -17.73 0.61
CA ASP A 410 -16.15 -19.14 1.00
C ASP A 410 -15.63 -20.11 -0.07
N THR A 411 -15.62 -19.69 -1.33
CA THR A 411 -14.99 -20.42 -2.44
C THR A 411 -13.51 -20.68 -2.17
N GLU A 412 -12.74 -19.66 -1.78
CA GLU A 412 -11.34 -19.81 -1.42
C GLU A 412 -11.15 -20.77 -0.24
N ARG A 413 -11.98 -20.66 0.81
CA ARG A 413 -11.94 -21.59 1.94
C ARG A 413 -12.18 -23.04 1.48
N ARG A 414 -13.15 -23.27 0.59
CA ARG A 414 -13.43 -24.60 0.03
C ARG A 414 -12.28 -25.10 -0.85
N PHE A 415 -11.61 -24.21 -1.58
CA PHE A 415 -10.40 -24.58 -2.32
C PHE A 415 -9.26 -24.95 -1.38
N ALA A 416 -9.09 -24.26 -0.24
CA ALA A 416 -8.12 -24.63 0.78
C ALA A 416 -8.36 -26.04 1.36
N VAL A 417 -9.61 -26.52 1.43
CA VAL A 417 -9.93 -27.92 1.80
C VAL A 417 -9.32 -28.90 0.79
N ILE A 418 -9.37 -28.58 -0.51
CA ILE A 418 -8.80 -29.39 -1.59
C ILE A 418 -7.26 -29.36 -1.51
N LEU A 419 -6.67 -28.18 -1.31
CA LEU A 419 -5.22 -28.01 -1.14
C LEU A 419 -4.69 -28.82 0.04
N GLU A 420 -5.37 -28.74 1.19
CA GLU A 420 -5.00 -29.46 2.39
C GLU A 420 -5.07 -30.99 2.21
N ARG A 421 -6.00 -31.47 1.37
CA ARG A 421 -6.12 -32.89 1.00
C ARG A 421 -5.01 -33.33 0.04
N ASP A 422 -4.78 -32.59 -1.05
CA ASP A 422 -4.02 -33.06 -2.21
C ASP A 422 -2.59 -32.53 -2.32
N ALA A 423 -2.31 -31.33 -1.80
CA ALA A 423 -0.97 -30.75 -1.86
C ALA A 423 -0.02 -31.43 -0.85
N GLN A 424 1.29 -31.25 -1.06
CA GLN A 424 2.32 -31.53 -0.06
C GLN A 424 2.48 -30.36 0.90
N LYS A 425 2.47 -29.14 0.36
CA LYS A 425 2.56 -27.87 1.08
C LYS A 425 1.71 -26.83 0.34
N TRP A 426 1.11 -25.89 1.04
CA TRP A 426 0.44 -24.76 0.38
C TRP A 426 0.40 -23.52 1.26
N PHE A 427 0.15 -22.35 0.69
CA PHE A 427 -0.10 -21.12 1.45
C PHE A 427 -0.81 -20.06 0.60
N LYS A 428 -1.39 -19.04 1.27
CA LYS A 428 -1.77 -17.77 0.65
C LYS A 428 -0.60 -16.78 0.75
N PRO A 429 -0.06 -16.26 -0.36
CA PRO A 429 1.07 -15.32 -0.33
C PRO A 429 0.74 -13.97 0.30
N ALA A 430 1.73 -13.41 1.01
CA ALA A 430 1.66 -12.04 1.50
C ALA A 430 2.13 -11.02 0.46
N LYS A 431 1.78 -9.75 0.67
CA LYS A 431 2.31 -8.64 -0.14
C LYS A 431 3.84 -8.62 -0.14
N GLY A 432 4.43 -8.43 -1.30
CA GLY A 432 5.88 -8.47 -1.52
C GLY A 432 6.48 -9.86 -1.57
N GLN A 433 5.71 -10.97 -1.50
CA GLN A 433 6.26 -12.33 -1.53
C GLN A 433 6.83 -12.68 -2.91
N PHE A 434 6.11 -12.34 -3.98
CA PHE A 434 6.49 -12.64 -5.36
C PHE A 434 7.04 -11.41 -6.09
N GLN A 435 6.57 -10.20 -5.75
CA GLN A 435 6.92 -8.97 -6.46
C GLN A 435 6.64 -9.07 -7.97
N ILE A 436 5.57 -9.77 -8.36
CA ILE A 436 5.07 -9.79 -9.74
C ILE A 436 4.27 -8.50 -9.94
N TYR A 437 4.55 -7.76 -10.99
CA TYR A 437 3.83 -6.53 -11.32
C TYR A 437 3.15 -6.69 -12.68
N TYR A 438 1.94 -6.16 -12.81
CA TYR A 438 1.18 -6.15 -14.05
C TYR A 438 0.81 -4.71 -14.41
N LYS A 439 0.55 -4.45 -15.70
CA LYS A 439 0.17 -3.11 -16.18
C LYS A 439 -1.33 -2.89 -15.92
N ASP A 440 -1.65 -1.81 -15.23
CA ASP A 440 -3.02 -1.33 -14.98
C ASP A 440 -3.09 0.18 -15.26
N GLY A 441 -3.28 0.53 -16.54
CA GLY A 441 -3.10 1.89 -17.04
C GLY A 441 -1.65 2.36 -16.85
N VAL A 442 -1.47 3.45 -16.09
CA VAL A 442 -0.17 3.99 -15.66
C VAL A 442 0.42 3.20 -14.49
N ASN A 443 -0.43 2.52 -13.71
CA ASN A 443 0.00 1.87 -12.49
C ASN A 443 0.63 0.50 -12.78
N HIS A 444 1.59 0.14 -11.95
CA HIS A 444 2.18 -1.19 -11.90
C HIS A 444 1.92 -1.84 -10.53
N PRO A 445 0.66 -2.16 -10.20
CA PRO A 445 0.33 -2.82 -8.94
C PRO A 445 0.98 -4.21 -8.85
N GLU A 446 1.27 -4.62 -7.61
CA GLU A 446 1.73 -5.98 -7.34
C GLU A 446 0.57 -6.97 -7.51
N TYR A 447 0.78 -8.01 -8.30
CA TYR A 447 -0.05 -9.19 -8.35
C TYR A 447 0.27 -10.12 -7.17
N ILE A 448 -0.76 -10.47 -6.40
CA ILE A 448 -0.68 -11.42 -5.30
C ILE A 448 -1.64 -12.57 -5.66
N PRO A 449 -1.13 -13.77 -5.97
CA PRO A 449 -2.00 -14.89 -6.29
C PRO A 449 -2.77 -15.37 -5.06
N ASP A 450 -3.96 -15.94 -5.26
CA ASP A 450 -4.79 -16.41 -4.14
C ASP A 450 -4.12 -17.54 -3.36
N PHE A 451 -3.48 -18.49 -4.06
CA PHE A 451 -2.82 -19.64 -3.46
C PHE A 451 -1.55 -20.06 -4.20
N VAL A 452 -0.65 -20.69 -3.44
CA VAL A 452 0.48 -21.46 -3.96
C VAL A 452 0.42 -22.85 -3.36
N ALA A 453 0.58 -23.89 -4.18
CA ALA A 453 0.53 -25.28 -3.73
C ALA A 453 1.60 -26.14 -4.39
N GLU A 454 2.44 -26.78 -3.60
CA GLU A 454 3.40 -27.77 -4.07
C GLU A 454 2.74 -29.15 -4.11
N THR A 455 2.78 -29.81 -5.26
CA THR A 455 2.34 -31.19 -5.47
C THR A 455 3.55 -32.11 -5.65
N GLU A 456 3.33 -33.40 -5.85
CA GLU A 456 4.40 -34.35 -6.16
C GLU A 456 5.21 -33.96 -7.41
N HIS A 457 4.55 -33.42 -8.45
CA HIS A 457 5.17 -33.20 -9.76
C HIS A 457 5.44 -31.74 -10.12
N CYS A 458 4.70 -30.81 -9.54
CA CYS A 458 4.78 -29.39 -9.90
C CYS A 458 4.37 -28.47 -8.74
N VAL A 459 4.68 -27.19 -8.87
CA VAL A 459 4.14 -26.13 -8.00
C VAL A 459 3.06 -25.37 -8.77
N LEU A 460 1.93 -25.14 -8.12
CA LEU A 460 0.78 -24.46 -8.68
C LEU A 460 0.69 -23.05 -8.09
N MET A 461 0.61 -22.05 -8.96
CA MET A 461 0.15 -20.70 -8.63
C MET A 461 -1.30 -20.59 -9.06
N VAL A 462 -2.21 -20.34 -8.12
CA VAL A 462 -3.65 -20.44 -8.37
C VAL A 462 -4.33 -19.10 -8.09
N GLU A 463 -5.16 -18.68 -9.04
CA GLU A 463 -6.07 -17.56 -8.93
C GLU A 463 -7.51 -18.04 -9.07
N THR A 464 -8.40 -17.54 -8.22
CA THR A 464 -9.84 -17.78 -8.31
C THR A 464 -10.59 -16.49 -8.64
N LYS A 465 -11.51 -16.57 -9.61
CA LYS A 465 -12.31 -15.41 -10.06
C LYS A 465 -13.74 -15.79 -10.36
N SER A 466 -14.60 -14.78 -10.44
CA SER A 466 -15.97 -15.02 -10.91
C SER A 466 -16.00 -15.30 -12.40
N GLN A 467 -16.95 -16.14 -12.81
CA GLN A 467 -17.13 -16.49 -14.22
C GLN A 467 -17.31 -15.24 -15.10
N ALA A 468 -17.94 -14.19 -14.57
CA ALA A 468 -18.12 -12.92 -15.28
C ALA A 468 -16.82 -12.12 -15.46
N GLU A 469 -15.84 -12.29 -14.58
CA GLU A 469 -14.54 -11.59 -14.61
C GLU A 469 -13.48 -12.36 -15.40
N MET A 470 -13.78 -13.57 -15.90
CA MET A 470 -12.80 -14.38 -16.62
C MET A 470 -12.30 -13.71 -17.90
N THR A 471 -13.07 -12.80 -18.50
CA THR A 471 -12.68 -12.03 -19.70
C THR A 471 -12.30 -10.59 -19.38
N ASP A 472 -12.22 -10.22 -18.10
CA ASP A 472 -11.84 -8.87 -17.68
C ASP A 472 -10.37 -8.59 -18.04
N THR A 473 -10.09 -7.41 -18.57
CA THR A 473 -8.75 -7.04 -19.07
C THR A 473 -7.70 -7.02 -17.95
N ASN A 474 -8.09 -6.62 -16.74
CA ASN A 474 -7.20 -6.55 -15.59
C ASN A 474 -6.93 -7.96 -15.04
N VAL A 475 -7.93 -8.85 -15.04
CA VAL A 475 -7.75 -10.29 -14.73
C VAL A 475 -6.80 -10.96 -15.75
N GLN A 476 -6.96 -10.69 -17.04
CA GLN A 476 -6.07 -11.22 -18.08
C GLN A 476 -4.64 -10.67 -17.94
N ALA A 477 -4.46 -9.38 -17.66
CA ALA A 477 -3.14 -8.79 -17.44
C ALA A 477 -2.39 -9.43 -16.25
N LYS A 478 -3.11 -9.74 -15.16
CA LYS A 478 -2.55 -10.50 -14.02
C LYS A 478 -2.15 -11.91 -14.43
N ALA A 479 -3.01 -12.60 -15.17
CA ALA A 479 -2.75 -13.95 -15.67
C ALA A 479 -1.49 -13.98 -16.56
N ASP A 480 -1.37 -13.05 -17.52
CA ASP A 480 -0.20 -12.96 -18.40
C ASP A 480 1.11 -12.74 -17.61
N ALA A 481 1.08 -11.86 -16.60
CA ALA A 481 2.24 -11.63 -15.73
C ALA A 481 2.60 -12.88 -14.91
N ALA A 482 1.59 -13.59 -14.39
CA ALA A 482 1.77 -14.81 -13.61
C ALA A 482 2.30 -15.97 -14.46
N ILE A 483 1.82 -16.13 -15.69
CA ILE A 483 2.27 -17.16 -16.65
C ILE A 483 3.75 -16.94 -16.97
N LYS A 484 4.13 -15.72 -17.36
CA LYS A 484 5.54 -15.38 -17.65
C LYS A 484 6.44 -15.61 -16.45
N TRP A 485 5.97 -15.29 -15.24
CA TRP A 485 6.72 -15.58 -14.01
C TRP A 485 6.90 -17.08 -13.81
N CYS A 486 5.83 -17.88 -13.97
CA CYS A 486 5.87 -19.33 -13.83
C CYS A 486 6.81 -20.00 -14.83
N GLU A 487 6.86 -19.50 -16.08
CA GLU A 487 7.79 -19.98 -17.11
C GLU A 487 9.24 -19.74 -16.70
N ASN A 488 9.60 -18.50 -16.36
CA ASN A 488 10.96 -18.17 -15.94
C ASN A 488 11.38 -18.92 -14.66
N ALA A 489 10.47 -19.08 -13.70
CA ALA A 489 10.70 -19.85 -12.48
C ALA A 489 10.92 -21.34 -12.80
N SER A 490 10.14 -21.90 -13.72
CA SER A 490 10.28 -23.29 -14.19
C SER A 490 11.61 -23.51 -14.86
N ASP A 491 12.02 -22.64 -15.78
CA ASP A 491 13.29 -22.75 -16.50
C ASP A 491 14.47 -22.77 -15.53
N TYR A 492 14.46 -21.90 -14.52
CA TYR A 492 15.49 -21.90 -13.50
C TYR A 492 15.45 -23.18 -12.64
N LEU A 493 14.28 -23.56 -12.12
CA LEU A 493 14.18 -24.67 -11.17
C LEU A 493 14.42 -26.02 -11.82
N LEU A 494 13.91 -26.28 -13.03
CA LEU A 494 14.14 -27.54 -13.74
C LEU A 494 15.64 -27.77 -14.03
N ASN A 495 16.38 -26.71 -14.33
CA ASN A 495 17.84 -26.76 -14.49
C ASN A 495 18.60 -27.02 -13.17
N ASN A 496 17.94 -26.88 -12.03
CA ASN A 496 18.50 -27.04 -10.68
C ASN A 496 17.81 -28.14 -9.86
N ASN A 497 17.22 -29.14 -10.52
CA ASN A 497 16.50 -30.28 -9.90
C ASN A 497 15.30 -29.88 -9.01
N GLY A 498 14.71 -28.71 -9.26
CA GLY A 498 13.44 -28.28 -8.68
C GLY A 498 12.23 -28.72 -9.51
N LYS A 499 11.06 -28.23 -9.12
CA LYS A 499 9.78 -28.51 -9.78
C LYS A 499 9.38 -27.39 -10.73
N ALA A 500 8.68 -27.73 -11.80
CA ALA A 500 8.05 -26.74 -12.68
C ALA A 500 6.90 -26.01 -11.97
N TRP A 501 6.74 -24.73 -12.28
CA TRP A 501 5.63 -23.89 -11.87
C TRP A 501 4.56 -23.84 -12.95
N LYS A 502 3.29 -23.93 -12.55
CA LYS A 502 2.13 -23.83 -13.44
C LYS A 502 1.15 -22.81 -12.90
N TYR A 503 0.57 -22.00 -13.79
CA TYR A 503 -0.45 -21.04 -13.43
C TYR A 503 -1.85 -21.59 -13.72
N LEU A 504 -2.75 -21.51 -12.74
CA LEU A 504 -4.16 -21.89 -12.86
C LEU A 504 -5.05 -20.67 -12.63
N LEU A 505 -5.98 -20.42 -13.56
CA LEU A 505 -7.05 -19.43 -13.40
C LEU A 505 -8.40 -20.16 -13.36
N ILE A 506 -8.99 -20.25 -12.16
CA ILE A 506 -10.14 -21.12 -11.89
C ILE A 506 -11.40 -20.29 -11.63
N PRO A 507 -12.50 -20.52 -12.38
CA PRO A 507 -13.81 -19.97 -12.05
C PRO A 507 -14.34 -20.49 -10.70
N HIS A 508 -14.93 -19.61 -9.88
CA HIS A 508 -15.39 -20.00 -8.53
C HIS A 508 -16.45 -21.12 -8.52
N ASP A 509 -17.27 -21.21 -9.57
CA ASP A 509 -18.36 -22.18 -9.72
C ASP A 509 -17.85 -23.58 -10.12
N GLU A 510 -16.59 -23.67 -10.55
CA GLU A 510 -15.90 -24.92 -10.85
C GLU A 510 -15.18 -25.53 -9.63
N ILE A 511 -15.13 -24.80 -8.51
CA ILE A 511 -14.52 -25.30 -7.28
C ILE A 511 -15.47 -26.29 -6.59
N LYS A 512 -15.16 -27.57 -6.80
CA LYS A 512 -15.89 -28.72 -6.31
C LYS A 512 -14.95 -29.64 -5.54
N GLU A 513 -15.27 -29.90 -4.28
CA GLU A 513 -14.42 -30.70 -3.37
C GLU A 513 -14.23 -32.15 -3.82
N ASN A 514 -15.08 -32.68 -4.70
CA ASN A 514 -14.91 -34.00 -5.28
C ASN A 514 -13.85 -34.08 -6.40
N PHE A 515 -13.32 -32.95 -6.89
CA PHE A 515 -12.22 -32.92 -7.84
C PHE A 515 -10.87 -32.94 -7.14
N GLN A 516 -9.87 -33.52 -7.81
CA GLN A 516 -8.47 -33.51 -7.38
C GLN A 516 -7.71 -32.33 -8.00
N LEU A 517 -6.58 -31.93 -7.40
CA LEU A 517 -5.72 -30.89 -7.98
C LEU A 517 -5.32 -31.16 -9.44
N SER A 518 -5.10 -32.42 -9.80
CA SER A 518 -4.80 -32.84 -11.18
C SER A 518 -5.93 -32.53 -12.17
N ASP A 519 -7.20 -32.60 -11.74
CA ASP A 519 -8.35 -32.24 -12.55
C ASP A 519 -8.34 -30.73 -12.87
N TYR A 520 -7.99 -29.89 -11.88
CA TYR A 520 -7.89 -28.45 -12.08
C TYR A 520 -6.73 -28.08 -13.00
N VAL A 521 -5.57 -28.74 -12.87
CA VAL A 521 -4.44 -28.54 -13.78
C VAL A 521 -4.86 -28.85 -15.22
N ARG A 522 -5.50 -30.00 -15.46
CA ARG A 522 -5.93 -30.38 -16.81
C ARG A 522 -6.96 -29.41 -17.42
N ARG A 523 -7.79 -28.77 -16.61
CA ARG A 523 -8.92 -27.94 -17.07
C ARG A 523 -8.60 -26.45 -17.15
N PHE A 524 -7.71 -25.95 -16.30
CA PHE A 524 -7.55 -24.52 -16.04
C PHE A 524 -6.10 -24.03 -16.07
N GLU A 525 -5.14 -24.90 -16.43
CA GLU A 525 -3.77 -24.48 -16.71
C GLU A 525 -3.74 -23.50 -17.88
N ARG A 526 -3.10 -22.36 -17.65
CA ARG A 526 -2.81 -21.36 -18.69
C ARG A 526 -1.33 -21.38 -19.00
N SER A 527 -1.00 -21.22 -20.27
CA SER A 527 0.37 -21.11 -20.76
C SER A 527 0.42 -20.14 -21.94
N VAL A 528 1.61 -19.61 -22.27
CA VAL A 528 1.76 -18.69 -23.41
C VAL A 528 1.29 -19.32 -24.74
N TYR A 529 1.22 -20.65 -24.82
CA TYR A 529 0.80 -21.38 -26.02
C TYR A 529 -0.69 -21.76 -26.05
N ASN A 530 -1.42 -21.61 -24.93
CA ASN A 530 -2.84 -21.95 -24.79
C ASN A 530 -3.60 -20.75 -24.20
N ASN A 531 -3.81 -19.70 -25.01
CA ASN A 531 -4.72 -18.60 -24.67
C ASN A 531 -6.11 -18.79 -25.30
#